data_AF-A0A0F9D096-F1
#
_entry.id   AF-A0A0F9D096-F1
#
_cell.length_a   1.000
_cell.length_b   1.000
_cell.length_c   1.000
_cell.angle_alpha   90.00
_cell.angle_beta   90.00
_cell.angle_gamma   90.00
#
_symmetry.space_group_name_H-M   'P 1'
#
loop_
_entity.id
_entity.type
_entity.pdbx_description
1 polymer ?
#
loop_
_entity_poly.entity_id
_entity_poly.type
_entity_poly.pdbx_seq_one_letter_code
_entity_poly.pdbx_strand_id
1 'polypeptide(L)'
;LFDQEHQLAYDEHGELVQAFINQRAVSIHACNYPRWSGGLTKLFNMPHVRRARRLAAHATDSSTIDIILLHPEAARLVQKGELEYTRQDVLEPIPDQHNLVIAFNVLLKCYFCDAKIRVAVRNVRNCLLDGGFLIAGTEDSDFSVFVKSEGKLLMKYRRGSGSGCDDIIADESQNDDCRVLRPN
;
A
#
# COMPACT_ATOMS: atom_id res chain seq x y z
N LEU A 1 -11.53 15.78 -13.50
CA LEU A 1 -12.72 14.98 -13.89
C LEU A 1 -13.63 14.73 -12.68
N PHE A 2 -14.94 14.50 -12.85
CA PHE A 2 -15.84 14.17 -11.74
C PHE A 2 -16.51 12.81 -11.96
N ASP A 3 -16.31 11.90 -11.02
CA ASP A 3 -16.99 10.61 -10.93
C ASP A 3 -18.25 10.79 -10.07
N GLN A 4 -19.40 10.87 -10.74
CA GLN A 4 -20.70 11.04 -10.08
C GLN A 4 -21.14 9.81 -9.29
N GLU A 5 -20.77 8.61 -9.73
CA GLU A 5 -21.18 7.36 -9.09
C GLU A 5 -20.50 7.22 -7.73
N HIS A 6 -19.19 7.46 -7.68
CA HIS A 6 -18.39 7.35 -6.47
C HIS A 6 -18.27 8.67 -5.70
N GLN A 7 -18.83 9.76 -6.25
CA GLN A 7 -18.78 11.09 -5.67
C GLN A 7 -17.33 11.56 -5.45
N LEU A 8 -16.48 11.37 -6.45
CA LEU A 8 -15.04 11.69 -6.41
C LEU A 8 -14.68 12.73 -7.46
N ALA A 9 -13.87 13.71 -7.08
CA ALA A 9 -13.33 14.72 -7.99
C ALA A 9 -11.82 14.53 -8.16
N TYR A 10 -11.40 14.53 -9.41
CA TYR A 10 -10.03 14.40 -9.87
C TYR A 10 -9.59 15.67 -10.60
N ASP A 11 -8.30 15.95 -10.65
CA ASP A 11 -7.75 17.04 -11.47
C ASP A 11 -7.66 16.66 -12.97
N GLU A 12 -6.96 17.47 -13.77
CA GLU A 12 -6.67 17.22 -15.18
C GLU A 12 -5.66 16.10 -15.44
N HIS A 13 -4.89 15.70 -14.42
CA HIS A 13 -3.90 14.63 -14.48
C HIS A 13 -4.45 13.27 -14.02
N GLY A 14 -5.67 13.24 -13.47
CA GLY A 14 -6.31 12.04 -12.93
C GLY A 14 -6.03 11.80 -11.45
N GLU A 15 -5.43 12.78 -10.76
CA GLU A 15 -5.17 12.71 -9.32
C GLU A 15 -6.44 13.06 -8.53
N LEU A 16 -6.72 12.30 -7.48
CA LEU A 16 -7.91 12.54 -6.65
C LEU A 16 -7.71 13.76 -5.75
N VAL A 17 -8.56 14.77 -5.92
CA VAL A 17 -8.48 16.04 -5.17
C VAL A 17 -9.57 16.18 -4.12
N GLN A 18 -10.73 15.56 -4.30
CA GLN A 18 -11.87 15.66 -3.38
C GLN A 18 -12.73 14.40 -3.40
N ALA A 19 -13.26 14.01 -2.24
CA ALA A 19 -14.29 12.99 -2.10
C ALA A 19 -15.52 13.58 -1.40
N PHE A 20 -16.73 13.33 -1.91
CA PHE A 20 -17.96 13.78 -1.27
C PHE A 20 -18.61 12.63 -0.52
N ILE A 21 -18.67 12.73 0.81
CA ILE A 21 -19.17 11.69 1.71
C ILE A 21 -20.31 12.28 2.53
N ASN A 22 -21.51 11.70 2.43
CA ASN A 22 -22.69 12.13 3.20
C ASN A 22 -22.89 13.66 3.21
N GLN A 23 -22.92 14.26 2.01
CA GLN A 23 -23.07 15.71 1.78
C GLN A 23 -21.88 16.60 2.19
N ARG A 24 -20.73 16.02 2.54
CA ARG A 24 -19.52 16.77 2.89
C ARG A 24 -18.42 16.54 1.86
N ALA A 25 -17.82 17.62 1.37
CA ALA A 25 -16.60 17.54 0.56
C ALA A 25 -15.39 17.40 1.48
N VAL A 26 -14.61 16.33 1.28
CA VAL A 26 -13.32 16.10 1.92
C VAL A 26 -12.25 16.35 0.87
N SER A 27 -11.49 17.42 1.02
CA SER A 27 -10.34 17.67 0.16
C SER A 27 -9.19 16.73 0.54
N ILE A 28 -8.70 16.00 -0.46
CA ILE A 28 -7.61 15.06 -0.32
C ILE A 28 -6.35 15.81 -0.75
N HIS A 29 -5.57 16.22 0.25
CA HIS A 29 -4.30 16.89 0.02
C HIS A 29 -3.20 15.83 -0.02
N ALA A 30 -2.79 15.44 -1.22
CA ALA A 30 -1.57 14.65 -1.42
C ALA A 30 -0.37 15.53 -1.01
N CYS A 31 0.38 15.10 -0.01
CA CYS A 31 1.52 15.85 0.54
C CYS A 31 2.69 16.02 -0.45
N ASN A 32 2.62 15.42 -1.65
CA ASN A 32 3.73 15.26 -2.58
C ASN A 32 3.66 16.15 -3.83
N TYR A 33 2.84 17.21 -3.83
CA TYR A 33 2.96 18.22 -4.89
C TYR A 33 4.37 18.84 -4.85
N PRO A 34 5.14 18.79 -5.95
CA PRO A 34 6.52 19.26 -5.97
C PRO A 34 6.54 20.77 -5.75
N ARG A 35 6.94 21.22 -4.56
CA ARG A 35 7.51 22.54 -4.15
C ARG A 35 6.92 23.87 -4.69
N TRP A 36 5.94 23.88 -5.57
CA TRP A 36 5.33 25.07 -6.19
C TRP A 36 4.10 25.58 -5.42
N SER A 37 3.72 24.91 -4.33
CA SER A 37 2.63 25.34 -3.45
C SER A 37 3.15 25.85 -2.10
N GLY A 38 4.23 26.65 -2.10
CA GLY A 38 4.79 27.27 -0.89
C GLY A 38 3.82 28.17 -0.10
N GLY A 39 2.64 28.47 -0.66
CA GLY A 39 1.51 29.10 0.04
C GLY A 39 0.58 28.13 0.77
N LEU A 40 0.40 26.89 0.27
CA LEU A 40 -0.55 25.92 0.83
C LEU A 40 0.05 25.07 1.95
N THR A 41 1.37 24.90 2.00
CA THR A 41 2.00 24.18 3.12
C THR A 41 1.90 24.96 4.45
N LYS A 42 1.69 26.29 4.40
CA LYS A 42 1.38 27.12 5.58
C LYS A 42 -0.05 26.93 6.11
N LEU A 43 -0.96 26.32 5.34
CA LEU A 43 -2.33 26.00 5.77
C LEU A 43 -2.40 24.76 6.67
N PHE A 44 -1.35 23.93 6.75
CA PHE A 44 -1.32 22.74 7.62
C PHE A 44 -1.10 23.03 9.11
N ASN A 45 -0.94 24.30 9.51
CA ASN A 45 -1.05 24.72 10.91
C ASN A 45 -2.45 25.19 11.29
N MET A 46 -3.48 24.92 10.46
CA MET A 46 -4.85 25.20 10.86
C MET A 46 -5.37 24.19 11.90
N PRO A 47 -6.03 24.65 12.97
CA PRO A 47 -6.56 23.81 14.06
C PRO A 47 -7.43 22.64 13.60
N HIS A 48 -8.04 22.74 12.41
CA HIS A 48 -8.97 21.77 11.84
C HIS A 48 -8.30 20.45 11.41
N VAL A 49 -7.06 20.49 10.90
CA VAL A 49 -6.32 19.28 10.48
C VAL A 49 -5.86 18.47 11.69
N ARG A 50 -5.41 19.15 12.76
CA ARG A 50 -5.12 18.50 14.05
C ARG A 50 -6.37 17.90 14.69
N ARG A 51 -7.53 18.54 14.50
CA ARG A 51 -8.83 18.02 14.93
C ARG A 51 -9.26 16.79 14.11
N ALA A 52 -9.05 16.79 12.80
CA ALA A 52 -9.33 15.64 11.94
C ALA A 52 -8.49 14.41 12.31
N ARG A 53 -7.18 14.58 12.57
CA ARG A 53 -6.31 13.50 13.07
C ARG A 53 -6.73 12.97 14.44
N ARG A 54 -7.15 13.85 15.37
CA ARG A 54 -7.71 13.41 16.67
C ARG A 54 -9.04 12.69 16.53
N LEU A 55 -9.90 13.12 15.61
CA LEU A 55 -11.19 12.48 15.35
C LEU A 55 -11.01 11.10 14.68
N ALA A 56 -10.04 10.96 13.77
CA ALA A 56 -9.68 9.67 13.17
C ALA A 56 -9.08 8.69 14.20
N ALA A 57 -8.31 9.18 15.16
CA ALA A 57 -7.78 8.36 16.26
C ALA A 57 -8.85 7.90 17.28
N HIS A 58 -10.08 8.43 17.20
CA HIS A 58 -11.20 8.13 18.09
C HIS A 58 -12.40 7.50 17.39
N ALA A 59 -12.30 7.15 16.11
CA ALA A 59 -13.36 6.44 15.38
C ALA A 59 -13.31 4.93 15.69
N THR A 60 -13.68 4.58 16.92
CA THR A 60 -13.98 3.20 17.35
C THR A 60 -15.42 2.79 17.05
N ASP A 61 -16.25 3.70 16.51
CA ASP A 61 -17.64 3.45 16.16
C ASP A 61 -17.83 3.18 14.65
N SER A 62 -18.80 2.32 14.37
CA SER A 62 -19.30 1.81 13.08
C SER A 62 -19.63 2.81 11.96
N SER A 63 -19.22 4.09 12.06
CA SER A 63 -19.48 5.14 11.07
C SER A 63 -18.33 5.42 10.11
N THR A 64 -17.26 4.63 10.12
CA THR A 64 -16.19 4.74 9.13
C THR A 64 -16.72 4.29 7.76
N ILE A 65 -16.73 5.21 6.81
CA ILE A 65 -17.07 4.91 5.41
C ILE A 65 -15.77 4.59 4.70
N ASP A 66 -15.61 3.32 4.35
CA ASP A 66 -14.51 2.87 3.50
C ASP A 66 -14.69 3.50 2.10
N ILE A 67 -13.75 4.34 1.70
CA ILE A 67 -13.70 4.88 0.34
C ILE A 67 -12.81 3.96 -0.48
N ILE A 68 -13.40 3.24 -1.44
CA ILE A 68 -12.63 2.47 -2.40
C ILE A 68 -12.10 3.44 -3.45
N LEU A 69 -10.79 3.65 -3.42
CA LEU A 69 -10.10 4.46 -4.42
C LEU A 69 -9.55 3.54 -5.50
N LEU A 70 -10.37 3.27 -6.52
CA LEU A 70 -9.92 2.62 -7.73
C LEU A 70 -9.61 3.71 -8.77
N HIS A 71 -8.43 3.65 -9.40
CA HIS A 71 -8.11 4.56 -10.51
C HIS A 71 -9.13 4.35 -11.65
N PRO A 72 -9.62 5.40 -12.34
CA PRO A 72 -10.67 5.26 -13.36
C PRO A 72 -10.35 4.22 -14.45
N GLU A 73 -9.09 4.15 -14.86
CA GLU A 73 -8.66 3.15 -15.85
C GLU A 73 -8.73 1.72 -15.29
N ALA A 74 -8.37 1.50 -14.03
CA ALA A 74 -8.51 0.20 -13.39
C ALA A 74 -9.98 -0.19 -13.25
N ALA A 75 -10.86 0.76 -12.88
CA ALA A 75 -12.31 0.53 -12.84
C ALA A 75 -12.87 0.10 -14.20
N ARG A 76 -12.42 0.75 -15.28
CA ARG A 76 -12.80 0.39 -16.65
C ARG A 76 -12.36 -1.03 -17.02
N LEU A 77 -11.17 -1.46 -16.59
CA LEU A 77 -10.67 -2.83 -16.83
C LEU A 77 -11.44 -3.88 -16.02
N VAL A 78 -11.84 -3.55 -14.78
CA VAL A 78 -12.70 -4.41 -13.96
C VAL A 78 -14.06 -4.62 -14.62
N GLN A 79 -14.69 -3.55 -15.12
CA GLN A 79 -15.98 -3.65 -15.84
C GLN A 79 -15.90 -4.52 -17.10
N LYS A 80 -14.73 -4.59 -17.74
CA LYS A 80 -14.48 -5.45 -18.91
C LYS A 80 -14.13 -6.90 -18.54
N GLY A 81 -13.90 -7.21 -17.26
CA GLY A 81 -13.41 -8.51 -16.81
C GLY A 81 -11.94 -8.77 -17.16
N GLU A 82 -11.17 -7.72 -17.48
CA GLU A 82 -9.72 -7.82 -17.77
C GLU A 82 -8.88 -7.67 -16.49
N LEU A 83 -9.48 -7.13 -15.43
CA LEU A 83 -8.87 -6.97 -14.11
C LEU A 83 -9.85 -7.50 -13.05
N GLU A 84 -9.35 -8.23 -12.07
CA GLU A 84 -10.11 -8.57 -10.88
C GLU A 84 -9.71 -7.63 -9.74
N TYR A 85 -10.71 -7.16 -9.00
CA TYR A 85 -10.50 -6.33 -7.81
C TYR A 85 -10.97 -7.08 -6.58
N THR A 86 -10.08 -7.25 -5.61
CA THR A 86 -10.36 -7.90 -4.33
C THR A 86 -9.90 -7.02 -3.18
N ARG A 87 -10.66 -7.02 -2.08
CA ARG A 87 -10.24 -6.41 -0.82
C ARG A 87 -9.34 -7.39 -0.09
N GLN A 88 -8.09 -7.00 0.16
CA GLN A 88 -7.10 -7.84 0.84
C GLN A 88 -6.43 -7.07 1.98
N ASP A 89 -6.37 -7.68 3.17
CA ASP A 89 -5.45 -7.27 4.23
C ASP A 89 -4.11 -8.00 4.02
N VAL A 90 -3.02 -7.25 3.85
CA VAL A 90 -1.68 -7.82 3.64
C VAL A 90 -1.17 -8.59 4.86
N LEU A 91 -1.73 -8.35 6.05
CA LEU A 91 -1.39 -9.07 7.28
C LEU A 91 -2.07 -10.44 7.37
N GLU A 92 -3.07 -10.70 6.53
CA GLU A 92 -3.71 -12.01 6.37
C GLU A 92 -3.10 -12.78 5.18
N PRO A 93 -3.22 -14.12 5.14
CA PRO A 93 -2.79 -14.91 4.00
C PRO A 93 -3.43 -14.40 2.69
N ILE A 94 -2.60 -14.18 1.68
CA ILE A 94 -3.06 -13.76 0.35
C ILE A 94 -3.50 -15.02 -0.39
N PRO A 95 -4.73 -15.08 -0.92
CA PRO A 95 -5.22 -16.23 -1.65
C PRO A 95 -4.47 -16.41 -2.98
N ASP A 96 -4.50 -17.64 -3.48
CA ASP A 96 -3.92 -18.06 -4.75
C ASP A 96 -2.40 -17.95 -4.85
N GLN A 97 -1.87 -18.38 -5.99
CA GLN A 97 -0.45 -18.34 -6.29
C GLN A 97 -0.21 -17.40 -7.47
N HIS A 98 0.81 -16.56 -7.36
CA HIS A 98 1.10 -15.46 -8.29
C HIS A 98 2.53 -15.55 -8.83
N ASN A 99 2.71 -15.19 -10.09
CA ASN A 99 4.04 -15.08 -10.71
C ASN A 99 4.73 -13.74 -10.41
N LEU A 100 3.95 -12.70 -10.10
CA LEU A 100 4.41 -11.35 -9.87
C LEU A 100 3.52 -10.66 -8.83
N VAL A 101 4.14 -10.06 -7.83
CA VAL A 101 3.49 -9.17 -6.86
C VAL A 101 4.18 -7.81 -6.92
N ILE A 102 3.39 -6.75 -7.03
CA ILE A 102 3.86 -5.36 -7.04
C ILE A 102 3.31 -4.66 -5.79
N ALA A 103 4.19 -4.20 -4.91
CA ALA A 103 3.85 -3.62 -3.61
C ALA A 103 4.57 -2.28 -3.40
N PHE A 104 4.06 -1.22 -4.03
CA PHE A 104 4.55 0.14 -3.83
C PHE A 104 3.82 0.82 -2.69
N ASN A 105 4.55 1.43 -1.76
CA ASN A 105 4.01 2.18 -0.63
C ASN A 105 3.13 1.36 0.33
N VAL A 106 3.25 0.03 0.31
CA VAL A 106 2.50 -0.86 1.21
C VAL A 106 3.36 -1.25 2.41
N LEU A 107 4.62 -1.66 2.17
CA LEU A 107 5.50 -2.24 3.19
C LEU A 107 6.41 -1.19 3.87
N LEU A 108 5.87 0.00 4.16
CA LEU A 108 6.65 1.11 4.72
C LEU A 108 6.61 1.14 6.24
N LYS A 109 7.77 1.45 6.86
CA LYS A 109 7.92 1.60 8.33
C LYS A 109 7.08 2.75 8.92
N CYS A 110 6.60 3.68 8.09
CA CYS A 110 5.68 4.73 8.52
C CYS A 110 4.24 4.23 8.72
N TYR A 111 3.86 3.10 8.12
CA TYR A 111 2.54 2.46 8.28
C TYR A 111 2.56 1.31 9.27
N PHE A 112 3.65 0.54 9.29
CA PHE A 112 3.75 -0.70 10.06
C PHE A 112 5.06 -0.76 10.84
N CYS A 113 5.03 -1.35 12.04
CA CYS A 113 6.26 -1.74 12.72
C CYS A 113 6.89 -2.98 12.06
N ASP A 114 8.18 -3.20 12.29
CA ASP A 114 8.95 -4.29 11.67
C ASP A 114 8.28 -5.67 11.82
N ALA A 115 7.67 -5.96 12.97
CA ALA A 115 6.96 -7.23 13.20
C ALA A 115 5.77 -7.43 12.24
N LYS A 116 5.01 -6.37 11.95
CA LYS A 116 3.90 -6.42 10.99
C LYS A 116 4.41 -6.50 9.54
N ILE A 117 5.50 -5.80 9.23
CA ILE A 117 6.14 -5.90 7.91
C ILE A 117 6.60 -7.33 7.64
N ARG A 118 7.20 -8.01 8.64
CA ARG A 118 7.60 -9.43 8.51
C ARG A 118 6.42 -10.34 8.18
N VAL A 119 5.28 -10.14 8.85
CA VAL A 119 4.05 -10.91 8.58
C VAL A 119 3.58 -10.66 7.14
N ALA A 120 3.50 -9.40 6.72
CA ALA A 120 3.12 -9.04 5.37
C ALA A 120 4.06 -9.64 4.31
N VAL A 121 5.38 -9.53 4.52
CA VAL A 121 6.41 -10.12 3.64
C VAL A 121 6.26 -11.64 3.56
N ARG A 122 5.98 -12.31 4.68
CA ARG A 122 5.73 -13.76 4.70
C ARG A 122 4.50 -14.13 3.89
N ASN A 123 3.40 -13.39 4.02
CA ASN A 123 2.19 -13.64 3.25
C ASN A 123 2.43 -13.45 1.75
N VAL A 124 3.13 -12.39 1.35
CA VAL A 124 3.55 -12.15 -0.05
C VAL A 124 4.47 -13.25 -0.56
N ARG A 125 5.45 -13.68 0.24
CA ARG A 125 6.34 -14.79 -0.11
C ARG A 125 5.56 -16.09 -0.31
N ASN A 126 4.56 -16.35 0.52
CA ASN A 126 3.77 -17.58 0.46
C ASN A 126 2.83 -17.61 -0.74
N CYS A 127 2.30 -16.46 -1.18
CA CYS A 127 1.47 -16.39 -2.37
C CYS A 127 2.26 -16.30 -3.68
N LEU A 128 3.59 -16.10 -3.63
CA LEU A 128 4.42 -16.19 -4.84
C LEU A 128 4.74 -17.64 -5.19
N LEU A 129 4.67 -17.98 -6.48
CA LEU A 129 5.27 -19.22 -7.00
C LEU A 129 6.80 -19.17 -6.85
N ASP A 130 7.44 -20.33 -6.72
CA ASP A 130 8.90 -20.41 -6.88
C ASP A 130 9.28 -19.95 -8.29
N GLY A 131 10.29 -19.07 -8.38
CA GLY A 131 10.66 -18.32 -9.57
C GLY A 131 9.85 -17.03 -9.80
N GLY A 132 8.80 -16.78 -9.00
CA GLY A 132 8.00 -15.56 -9.04
C GLY A 132 8.73 -14.34 -8.48
N PHE A 133 8.24 -13.15 -8.83
CA PHE A 133 8.88 -11.88 -8.49
C PHE A 133 8.07 -11.04 -7.51
N LEU A 134 8.76 -10.41 -6.56
CA LEU A 134 8.25 -9.30 -5.77
C LEU A 134 8.94 -8.01 -6.23
N ILE A 135 8.17 -7.00 -6.60
CA ILE A 135 8.66 -5.63 -6.79
C ILE A 135 8.10 -4.78 -5.65
N ALA A 136 8.95 -4.36 -4.72
CA ALA A 136 8.58 -3.53 -3.59
C ALA A 136 9.22 -2.15 -3.72
N GLY A 137 8.46 -1.07 -3.53
CA GLY A 137 8.95 0.29 -3.77
C GLY A 137 8.37 1.34 -2.84
N THR A 138 8.96 2.53 -2.92
CA THR A 138 8.59 3.73 -2.17
C THR A 138 8.03 4.81 -3.11
N GLU A 139 7.66 5.97 -2.54
CA GLU A 139 7.05 7.08 -3.27
C GLU A 139 8.01 7.72 -4.29
N ASP A 140 9.33 7.66 -4.04
CA ASP A 140 10.35 8.37 -4.82
C ASP A 140 10.85 7.59 -6.06
N SER A 141 10.05 6.64 -6.57
CA SER A 141 10.45 5.71 -7.65
C SER A 141 11.62 4.78 -7.30
N ASP A 142 12.02 4.74 -6.03
CA ASP A 142 12.97 3.77 -5.51
C ASP A 142 12.27 2.43 -5.29
N PHE A 143 12.94 1.34 -5.66
CA PHE A 143 12.36 0.00 -5.52
C PHE A 143 13.43 -1.08 -5.50
N SER A 144 13.03 -2.25 -5.02
CA SER A 144 13.80 -3.48 -5.01
C SER A 144 13.02 -4.59 -5.67
N VAL A 145 13.71 -5.44 -6.44
CA VAL A 145 13.16 -6.63 -7.09
C VAL A 145 13.74 -7.85 -6.41
N PHE A 146 12.87 -8.75 -5.98
CA PHE A 146 13.21 -10.02 -5.38
C PHE A 146 12.64 -11.16 -6.23
N VAL A 147 13.34 -12.28 -6.28
CA VAL A 147 12.81 -13.53 -6.84
C VAL A 147 12.62 -14.53 -5.71
N LYS A 148 11.52 -15.26 -5.73
CA LYS A 148 11.34 -16.41 -4.83
C LYS A 148 12.14 -17.60 -5.35
N SER A 149 12.97 -18.18 -4.50
CA SER A 149 13.74 -19.39 -4.81
C SER A 149 13.82 -20.24 -3.55
N GLU A 150 13.39 -21.50 -3.65
CA GLU A 150 13.40 -22.44 -2.53
C GLU A 150 12.69 -21.87 -1.28
N GLY A 151 11.53 -21.24 -1.50
CA GLY A 151 10.75 -20.62 -0.43
C GLY A 151 11.30 -19.30 0.13
N LYS A 152 12.42 -18.77 -0.39
CA LYS A 152 13.09 -17.55 0.11
C LYS A 152 13.04 -16.42 -0.91
N LEU A 153 13.03 -15.16 -0.44
CA LEU A 153 13.07 -13.99 -1.31
C LEU A 153 14.50 -13.49 -1.48
N LEU A 154 15.06 -13.68 -2.66
CA LEU A 154 16.43 -13.28 -2.99
C LEU A 154 16.40 -11.97 -3.79
N MET A 155 17.04 -10.92 -3.27
CA MET A 155 17.15 -9.65 -3.97
C MET A 155 17.97 -9.82 -5.27
N LYS A 156 17.42 -9.34 -6.38
CA LYS A 156 18.06 -9.38 -7.70
C LYS A 156 18.43 -8.00 -8.21
N TYR A 157 17.67 -6.99 -7.84
CA TYR A 157 17.89 -5.63 -8.29
C TYR A 157 17.44 -4.63 -7.23
N ARG A 158 18.14 -3.50 -7.15
CA ARG A 158 17.77 -2.35 -6.32
C ARG A 158 17.99 -1.07 -7.12
N ARG A 159 16.99 -0.19 -7.13
CA ARG A 159 17.07 1.18 -7.61
C ARG A 159 17.04 2.14 -6.43
N GLY A 160 18.00 3.05 -6.39
CA GLY A 160 18.13 4.06 -5.34
C GLY A 160 18.26 3.43 -3.95
N SER A 161 17.47 3.92 -2.99
CA SER A 161 17.46 3.42 -1.62
C SER A 161 16.74 2.07 -1.43
N GLY A 162 16.02 1.59 -2.45
CA GLY A 162 15.26 0.35 -2.41
C GLY A 162 13.84 0.51 -1.84
N SER A 163 13.29 -0.55 -1.26
CA SER A 163 11.88 -0.58 -0.79
C SER A 163 11.64 0.00 0.60
N GLY A 164 12.71 0.41 1.32
CA GLY A 164 12.62 0.84 2.72
C GLY A 164 12.41 -0.29 3.75
N CYS A 165 12.23 -1.53 3.29
CA CYS A 165 12.11 -2.74 4.15
C CYS A 165 12.99 -3.91 3.67
N ASP A 166 13.96 -3.61 2.81
CA ASP A 166 14.91 -4.59 2.24
C ASP A 166 15.65 -5.41 3.30
N ASP A 167 15.99 -4.78 4.43
CA ASP A 167 16.62 -5.39 5.60
C ASP A 167 15.74 -6.49 6.20
N ILE A 168 14.45 -6.22 6.32
CA ILE A 168 13.46 -7.17 6.85
C ILE A 168 13.24 -8.33 5.87
N ILE A 169 13.14 -8.04 4.58
CA ILE A 169 12.94 -9.08 3.54
C ILE A 169 14.15 -10.01 3.46
N ALA A 170 15.36 -9.47 3.60
CA ALA A 170 16.59 -10.26 3.62
C ALA A 170 16.69 -11.17 4.87
N ASP A 171 16.29 -10.67 6.03
CA ASP A 171 16.36 -11.42 7.30
C ASP A 171 15.37 -12.60 7.38
N GLU A 172 14.15 -12.45 6.85
CA GLU A 172 13.20 -13.59 6.76
C GLU A 172 13.73 -14.72 5.86
N SER A 173 14.70 -14.45 4.99
CA SER A 173 15.32 -15.50 4.15
C SER A 173 16.38 -16.33 4.90
N GLN A 174 16.78 -15.91 6.11
CA GLN A 174 17.76 -16.63 6.94
C GLN A 174 17.10 -17.44 8.07
N ASN A 175 15.86 -17.12 8.47
CA ASN A 175 15.24 -17.64 9.69
C ASN A 175 14.47 -18.97 9.59
N ASP A 176 14.44 -19.64 8.43
CA ASP A 176 13.68 -20.89 8.27
C ASP A 176 14.37 -22.15 8.85
N ASP A 177 15.49 -22.02 9.60
CA ASP A 177 16.25 -23.16 10.14
C ASP A 177 16.04 -23.46 11.65
N CYS A 178 15.05 -22.84 12.32
CA CYS A 178 14.89 -22.96 13.77
C CYS A 178 13.46 -23.25 14.24
N ARG A 179 12.86 -24.35 13.77
CA ARG A 179 11.87 -25.12 14.57
C ARG A 179 12.04 -26.63 14.34
N VAL A 180 13.07 -27.18 14.96
CA VAL A 180 13.12 -28.61 15.30
C VAL A 180 11.88 -28.92 16.14
N LEU A 181 10.98 -29.72 15.57
CA LEU A 181 9.92 -30.40 16.30
C LEU A 181 10.56 -31.17 17.46
N ARG A 182 10.21 -30.82 18.70
CA ARG A 182 10.53 -31.68 19.83
C ARG A 182 9.58 -32.89 19.77
N PRO A 183 10.08 -34.13 19.75
CA PRO A 183 9.22 -35.29 19.86
C PRO A 183 8.66 -35.36 21.28
N ASN A 184 7.37 -35.70 21.38
CA ASN A 184 6.79 -36.32 22.58
C ASN A 184 6.91 -37.83 22.43
#